data_AF-A0A507FKT4-F1
#
_entry.id   AF-A0A507FKT4-F1
#
_cell.length_a   1.000
_cell.length_b   1.000
_cell.length_c   1.000
_cell.angle_alpha   90.00
_cell.angle_beta   90.00
_cell.angle_gamma   90.00
#
_symmetry.space_group_name_H-M   'P 1'
#
loop_
_entity.id
_entity.type
_entity.pdbx_description
1 polymer ?
#
loop_
_entity_poly.entity_id
_entity_poly.type
_entity_poly.pdbx_seq_one_letter_code
_entity_poly.pdbx_strand_id
1 'polypeptide(L)'
;MRKSQVAPSAAVDPLSIQGLPFSHFHVLINEWGGKEAVAGMTTAKVCETFIKPMTRDGGKSLCATYAEGCNIERQGLLGKADWFVSHSWGSPFLDTVNALDDFFSDKGLDLDKTMVWFDLFSNGQHDTGSKPFDWWKTTFLQAVEAIGRVVMILMPWRDPVPLKRAWCVYELYACHLTRSRFEFAVTRAEKAAFMDWLFWHVESFFLELQQVGCAQSQATKASDRKAIFAVIKSGIGFVKLDLLVLNTVREWVRIQIQRKIKNEPSVNRGWLEVYKEFREVENAFDDAVRRATKLFGTRNPHLLRFGSYGMAREESIEQKTVRLSKIVRKQRWQSWKKRFIICARKED
;
A
#
# COMPACT_ATOMS: atom_id res chain seq x y z
N MET A 1 -7.94 -18.25 -38.35
CA MET A 1 -6.92 -18.19 -37.28
C MET A 1 -5.60 -17.71 -37.88
N ARG A 2 -5.24 -16.44 -37.69
CA ARG A 2 -3.90 -15.93 -37.98
C ARG A 2 -3.31 -15.48 -36.65
N LYS A 3 -2.29 -16.20 -36.17
CA LYS A 3 -1.48 -15.81 -35.01
C LYS A 3 -0.73 -14.53 -35.42
N SER A 4 -1.08 -13.39 -34.84
CA SER A 4 -0.25 -12.19 -34.94
C SER A 4 1.04 -12.44 -34.18
N GLN A 5 2.14 -12.60 -34.90
CA GLN A 5 3.47 -12.55 -34.33
C GLN A 5 3.70 -11.12 -33.83
N VAL A 6 3.67 -10.94 -32.52
CA VAL A 6 4.20 -9.75 -31.87
C VAL A 6 5.72 -9.85 -31.96
N ALA A 7 6.35 -8.88 -32.62
CA ALA A 7 7.80 -8.79 -32.69
C ALA A 7 8.40 -8.73 -31.29
N PRO A 8 9.59 -9.32 -31.04
CA PRO A 8 10.23 -9.24 -29.74
C PRO A 8 10.54 -7.77 -29.44
N SER A 9 9.86 -7.23 -28.43
CA SER A 9 10.19 -5.95 -27.80
C SER A 9 11.67 -5.95 -27.46
N ALA A 10 12.39 -4.89 -27.85
CA ALA A 10 13.75 -4.63 -27.37
C ALA A 10 13.79 -4.88 -25.86
N ALA A 11 14.76 -5.70 -25.42
CA ALA A 11 14.91 -6.09 -24.03
C ALA A 11 15.12 -4.83 -23.20
N VAL A 12 14.04 -4.36 -22.59
CA VAL A 12 14.08 -3.38 -21.52
C VAL A 12 14.89 -4.01 -20.41
N ASP A 13 16.04 -3.43 -20.07
CA ASP A 13 16.83 -3.85 -18.92
C ASP A 13 15.90 -3.84 -17.69
N PRO A 14 15.46 -5.01 -17.20
CA PRO A 14 14.50 -5.05 -16.11
C PRO A 14 15.16 -4.43 -14.90
N LEU A 15 14.39 -3.72 -14.07
CA LEU A 15 14.88 -3.27 -12.78
C LEU A 15 15.54 -4.46 -12.11
N SER A 16 16.76 -4.24 -11.62
CA SER A 16 17.42 -5.25 -10.83
C SER A 16 16.46 -5.66 -9.72
N ILE A 17 16.08 -6.94 -9.70
CA ILE A 17 15.30 -7.54 -8.61
C ILE A 17 16.17 -7.79 -7.38
N GLN A 18 17.41 -7.28 -7.40
CA GLN A 18 18.31 -7.34 -6.27
C GLN A 18 17.84 -6.38 -5.18
N GLY A 19 17.89 -6.89 -3.97
CA GLY A 19 17.74 -6.12 -2.75
C GLY A 19 19.04 -6.13 -1.94
N LEU A 20 18.96 -5.49 -0.79
CA LEU A 20 19.96 -5.57 0.27
C LEU A 20 19.35 -6.29 1.47
N PRO A 21 20.14 -6.99 2.30
CA PRO A 21 19.63 -7.52 3.54
C PRO A 21 19.14 -6.35 4.39
N PHE A 22 18.01 -6.53 5.06
CA PHE A 22 17.39 -5.43 5.78
C PHE A 22 18.28 -4.88 6.90
N SER A 23 19.12 -5.70 7.52
CA SER A 23 20.12 -5.23 8.50
C SER A 23 21.08 -4.19 7.91
N HIS A 24 21.38 -4.24 6.62
CA HIS A 24 22.25 -3.26 5.95
C HIS A 24 21.62 -1.86 5.87
N PHE A 25 20.30 -1.73 6.02
CA PHE A 25 19.65 -0.43 6.10
C PHE A 25 20.13 0.32 7.35
N HIS A 26 20.32 -0.40 8.46
CA HIS A 26 20.86 0.15 9.70
C HIS A 26 22.35 0.45 9.60
N VAL A 27 23.12 -0.39 8.88
CA VAL A 27 24.54 -0.10 8.58
C VAL A 27 24.66 1.21 7.82
N LEU A 28 23.85 1.41 6.77
CA LEU A 28 23.81 2.66 6.01
C LEU A 28 23.43 3.86 6.88
N ILE A 29 22.41 3.73 7.72
CA ILE A 29 22.03 4.80 8.66
C ILE A 29 23.21 5.17 9.57
N ASN A 30 23.96 4.18 10.07
CA ASN A 30 25.15 4.43 10.89
C ASN A 30 26.28 5.09 10.08
N GLU A 31 26.54 4.64 8.86
CA GLU A 31 27.50 5.28 7.94
C GLU A 31 27.12 6.74 7.63
N TRP A 32 25.83 7.09 7.65
CA TRP A 32 25.32 8.45 7.44
C TRP A 32 25.35 9.33 8.68
N GLY A 33 25.92 8.86 9.80
CA GLY A 33 25.98 9.60 11.06
C GLY A 33 24.90 9.21 12.08
N GLY A 34 24.24 8.06 11.89
CA GLY A 34 23.26 7.50 12.80
C GLY A 34 21.86 8.09 12.66
N LYS A 35 20.94 7.65 13.53
CA LYS A 35 19.52 8.06 13.49
C LYS A 35 19.33 9.58 13.63
N GLU A 36 20.20 10.26 14.38
CA GLU A 36 20.14 11.72 14.54
C GLU A 36 20.40 12.45 13.22
N ALA A 37 21.37 12.00 12.43
CA ALA A 37 21.72 12.62 11.15
C ALA A 37 20.62 12.51 10.09
N VAL A 38 19.76 11.51 10.17
CA VAL A 38 18.63 11.29 9.26
C VAL A 38 17.27 11.62 9.89
N ALA A 39 17.24 12.13 11.12
CA ALA A 39 16.02 12.48 11.82
C ALA A 39 15.21 13.54 11.05
N GLY A 40 13.91 13.31 10.90
CA GLY A 40 13.00 14.21 10.17
C GLY A 40 13.22 14.27 8.66
N MET A 41 14.23 13.58 8.11
CA MET A 41 14.42 13.51 6.66
C MET A 41 13.36 12.61 6.03
N THR A 42 12.75 13.08 4.95
CA THR A 42 11.95 12.24 4.06
C THR A 42 12.86 11.33 3.24
N THR A 43 12.32 10.24 2.67
CA THR A 43 13.09 9.39 1.73
C THR A 43 13.68 10.23 0.60
N ALA A 44 12.93 11.19 0.07
CA ALA A 44 13.44 12.10 -0.97
C ALA A 44 14.67 12.89 -0.48
N LYS A 45 14.64 13.39 0.76
CA LYS A 45 15.79 14.12 1.33
C LYS A 45 16.99 13.20 1.56
N VAL A 46 16.78 11.97 2.04
CA VAL A 46 17.84 10.96 2.17
C VAL A 46 18.45 10.63 0.81
N CYS A 47 17.63 10.51 -0.23
CA CYS A 47 18.09 10.28 -1.60
C CYS A 47 19.04 11.37 -2.08
N GLU A 48 18.66 12.64 -1.95
CA GLU A 48 19.49 13.78 -2.38
C GLU A 48 20.76 13.92 -1.53
N THR A 49 20.66 13.64 -0.22
CA THR A 49 21.74 13.92 0.73
C THR A 49 22.81 12.82 0.74
N PHE A 50 22.43 11.56 0.55
CA PHE A 50 23.34 10.42 0.71
C PHE A 50 23.43 9.55 -0.55
N ILE A 51 22.29 9.09 -1.07
CA ILE A 51 22.27 8.09 -2.15
C ILE A 51 22.83 8.63 -3.46
N LYS A 52 22.37 9.81 -3.89
CA LYS A 52 22.88 10.42 -5.12
C LYS A 52 24.37 10.72 -5.04
N PRO A 53 24.93 11.31 -3.96
CA PRO A 53 26.37 11.43 -3.79
C PRO A 53 27.12 10.10 -3.88
N MET A 54 26.62 9.05 -3.20
CA MET A 54 27.27 7.72 -3.19
C MET A 54 27.28 7.04 -4.56
N THR A 55 26.32 7.36 -5.43
CA THR A 55 26.13 6.71 -6.74
C THR A 55 26.46 7.63 -7.91
N ARG A 56 26.97 8.85 -7.65
CA ARG A 56 27.17 9.91 -8.64
C ARG A 56 28.08 9.49 -9.78
N ASP A 57 29.22 8.89 -9.45
CA ASP A 57 30.26 8.61 -10.44
C ASP A 57 29.86 7.47 -11.38
N GLY A 58 29.03 6.53 -10.92
CA GLY A 58 28.50 5.44 -11.72
C GLY A 58 27.15 5.74 -12.40
N GLY A 59 26.36 6.68 -11.87
CA GLY A 59 25.02 7.02 -12.37
C GLY A 59 23.97 5.90 -12.21
N LYS A 60 24.28 4.84 -11.45
CA LYS A 60 23.47 3.62 -11.30
C LYS A 60 22.77 3.55 -9.93
N SER A 61 22.04 2.46 -9.69
CA SER A 61 21.47 2.19 -8.36
C SER A 61 22.57 1.89 -7.33
N LEU A 62 22.24 1.96 -6.04
CA LEU A 62 23.19 1.59 -4.99
C LEU A 62 23.55 0.10 -5.10
N CYS A 63 22.55 -0.76 -5.40
CA CYS A 63 22.78 -2.19 -5.62
C CYS A 63 23.75 -2.46 -6.79
N ALA A 64 23.56 -1.79 -7.93
CA ALA A 64 24.46 -1.92 -9.06
C ALA A 64 25.86 -1.36 -8.76
N THR A 65 25.94 -0.26 -8.00
CA THR A 65 27.22 0.30 -7.54
C THR A 65 27.98 -0.69 -6.65
N TYR A 66 27.27 -1.43 -5.78
CA TYR A 66 27.89 -2.48 -4.97
C TYR A 66 28.34 -3.67 -5.83
N ALA A 67 27.54 -4.07 -6.83
CA ALA A 67 27.86 -5.19 -7.71
C ALA A 67 29.14 -4.96 -8.53
N GLU A 68 29.33 -3.72 -8.98
CA GLU A 68 30.44 -3.34 -9.86
C GLU A 68 31.67 -2.79 -9.11
N GLY A 69 31.52 -2.42 -7.84
CA GLY A 69 32.61 -1.91 -7.00
C GLY A 69 33.61 -2.99 -6.61
N CYS A 70 34.79 -2.63 -6.10
CA CYS A 70 35.83 -3.60 -5.71
C CYS A 70 35.69 -4.18 -4.27
N ASN A 71 34.69 -3.71 -3.50
CA ASN A 71 34.48 -4.17 -2.12
C ASN A 71 33.72 -5.52 -2.12
N ILE A 72 34.44 -6.60 -1.86
CA ILE A 72 33.94 -7.98 -1.87
C ILE A 72 32.82 -8.19 -0.83
N GLU A 73 32.93 -7.57 0.35
CA GLU A 73 31.89 -7.69 1.39
C GLU A 73 30.56 -7.10 0.90
N ARG A 74 30.59 -5.89 0.30
CA ARG A 74 29.41 -5.23 -0.26
C ARG A 74 28.81 -5.97 -1.45
N GLN A 75 29.64 -6.56 -2.31
CA GLN A 75 29.16 -7.44 -3.38
C GLN A 75 28.41 -8.65 -2.80
N GLY A 76 28.96 -9.26 -1.74
CA GLY A 76 28.37 -10.42 -1.06
C GLY A 76 27.03 -10.16 -0.38
N LEU A 77 26.64 -8.89 -0.17
CA LEU A 77 25.34 -8.53 0.38
C LEU A 77 24.21 -8.65 -0.65
N LEU A 78 24.50 -8.62 -1.95
CA LEU A 78 23.46 -8.54 -2.97
C LEU A 78 22.78 -9.89 -3.17
N GLY A 79 21.47 -9.86 -3.31
CA GLY A 79 20.67 -11.07 -3.49
C GLY A 79 19.30 -10.76 -4.05
N LYS A 80 18.64 -11.79 -4.60
CA LYS A 80 17.26 -11.66 -5.05
C LYS A 80 16.37 -11.26 -3.87
N ALA A 81 15.57 -10.22 -4.03
CA ALA A 81 14.71 -9.74 -2.97
C ALA A 81 13.56 -10.72 -2.64
N ASP A 82 13.27 -10.83 -1.34
CA ASP A 82 12.11 -11.52 -0.78
C ASP A 82 10.88 -10.60 -0.68
N TRP A 83 11.12 -9.30 -0.51
CA TRP A 83 10.07 -8.28 -0.30
C TRP A 83 10.28 -7.05 -1.18
N PHE A 84 9.23 -6.65 -1.87
CA PHE A 84 9.11 -5.35 -2.53
C PHE A 84 8.49 -4.36 -1.55
N VAL A 85 9.15 -3.23 -1.30
CA VAL A 85 8.64 -2.19 -0.40
C VAL A 85 7.94 -1.10 -1.20
N SER A 86 6.64 -0.93 -0.94
CA SER A 86 5.83 0.17 -1.45
C SER A 86 5.72 1.27 -0.40
N HIS A 87 6.22 2.47 -0.71
CA HIS A 87 6.24 3.57 0.26
C HIS A 87 6.17 4.94 -0.42
N SER A 88 5.85 5.98 0.36
CA SER A 88 5.83 7.36 -0.13
C SER A 88 7.17 8.04 0.10
N TRP A 89 7.75 8.59 -0.96
CA TRP A 89 8.99 9.36 -0.87
C TRP A 89 8.92 10.63 0.00
N GLY A 90 7.70 11.11 0.25
CA GLY A 90 7.45 12.26 1.13
C GLY A 90 7.28 11.86 2.60
N SER A 91 7.24 10.57 2.91
CA SER A 91 7.17 10.10 4.30
C SER A 91 8.56 10.14 4.95
N PRO A 92 8.63 10.26 6.29
CA PRO A 92 9.89 10.16 7.00
C PRO A 92 10.58 8.81 6.72
N PHE A 93 11.86 8.86 6.39
CA PHE A 93 12.64 7.67 6.05
C PHE A 93 12.77 6.73 7.25
N LEU A 94 13.07 7.27 8.44
CA LEU A 94 13.19 6.47 9.66
C LEU A 94 11.87 5.79 10.04
N ASP A 95 10.72 6.41 9.81
CA ASP A 95 9.43 5.77 10.08
C ASP A 95 9.19 4.57 9.17
N THR A 96 9.65 4.66 7.91
CA THR A 96 9.63 3.53 6.97
C THR A 96 10.51 2.38 7.45
N VAL A 97 11.74 2.68 7.87
CA VAL A 97 12.67 1.67 8.39
C VAL A 97 12.13 1.04 9.69
N ASN A 98 11.66 1.85 10.64
CA ASN A 98 11.09 1.35 11.90
C ASN A 98 9.83 0.50 11.67
N ALA A 99 8.96 0.86 10.70
CA ALA A 99 7.81 0.05 10.36
C ALA A 99 8.22 -1.33 9.78
N LEU A 100 9.29 -1.37 8.99
CA LEU A 100 9.85 -2.61 8.47
C LEU A 100 10.54 -3.44 9.56
N ASP A 101 11.26 -2.82 10.50
CA ASP A 101 11.81 -3.48 11.69
C ASP A 101 10.70 -4.22 12.45
N ASP A 102 9.64 -3.50 12.79
CA ASP A 102 8.50 -4.05 13.52
C ASP A 102 7.81 -5.16 12.73
N PHE A 103 7.65 -4.98 11.41
CA PHE A 103 7.02 -5.96 10.53
C PHE A 103 7.82 -7.27 10.41
N PHE A 104 9.13 -7.19 10.18
CA PHE A 104 9.97 -8.38 10.06
C PHE A 104 10.19 -9.06 11.41
N SER A 105 10.30 -8.28 12.49
CA SER A 105 10.36 -8.79 13.87
C SER A 105 9.07 -9.53 14.26
N ASP A 106 7.88 -8.97 13.99
CA ASP A 106 6.58 -9.62 14.27
C ASP A 106 6.41 -10.95 13.48
N LYS A 107 7.17 -11.14 12.40
CA LYS A 107 7.21 -12.38 11.60
C LYS A 107 8.32 -13.35 12.03
N GLY A 108 9.21 -12.94 12.92
CA GLY A 108 10.38 -13.74 13.32
C GLY A 108 11.37 -13.95 12.18
N LEU A 109 11.48 -12.99 11.25
CA LEU A 109 12.45 -13.08 10.15
C LEU A 109 13.84 -12.59 10.61
N ASP A 110 14.87 -13.26 10.10
CA ASP A 110 16.27 -12.90 10.26
C ASP A 110 16.61 -11.73 9.35
N LEU A 111 17.00 -10.57 9.92
CA LEU A 111 17.21 -9.33 9.17
C LEU A 111 18.46 -9.38 8.27
N ASP A 112 19.43 -10.25 8.59
CA ASP A 112 20.63 -10.48 7.78
C ASP A 112 20.34 -11.33 6.54
N LYS A 113 19.24 -12.07 6.55
CA LYS A 113 18.82 -12.95 5.44
C LYS A 113 17.59 -12.46 4.69
N THR A 114 16.87 -11.51 5.25
CA THR A 114 15.67 -10.95 4.63
C THR A 114 16.08 -9.93 3.58
N MET A 115 15.97 -10.29 2.31
CA MET A 115 16.38 -9.45 1.20
C MET A 115 15.26 -8.49 0.81
N VAL A 116 15.56 -7.19 0.85
CA VAL A 116 14.55 -6.14 0.65
C VAL A 116 14.88 -5.34 -0.60
N TRP A 117 13.95 -5.37 -1.54
CA TRP A 117 13.91 -4.44 -2.65
C TRP A 117 13.27 -3.14 -2.18
N PHE A 118 14.09 -2.10 -2.08
CA PHE A 118 13.66 -0.76 -1.71
C PHE A 118 14.07 0.17 -2.83
N ASP A 119 13.10 0.80 -3.48
CA ASP A 119 13.31 1.60 -4.69
C ASP A 119 14.43 2.63 -4.54
N LEU A 120 14.61 3.23 -3.35
CA LEU A 120 15.71 4.14 -3.02
C LEU A 120 17.10 3.53 -3.32
N PHE A 121 17.29 2.23 -3.07
CA PHE A 121 18.57 1.53 -3.20
C PHE A 121 18.67 0.67 -4.46
N SER A 122 17.54 0.10 -4.90
CA SER A 122 17.48 -0.84 -6.01
C SER A 122 17.33 -0.14 -7.37
N ASN A 123 16.77 1.07 -7.40
CA ASN A 123 16.63 1.86 -8.64
C ASN A 123 17.79 2.85 -8.80
N GLY A 124 18.14 3.16 -10.06
CA GLY A 124 19.00 4.28 -10.37
C GLY A 124 18.27 5.59 -10.06
N GLN A 125 18.88 6.45 -9.24
CA GLN A 125 18.27 7.73 -8.81
C GLN A 125 18.67 8.92 -9.67
N HIS A 126 19.52 8.69 -10.67
CA HIS A 126 19.95 9.66 -11.66
C HIS A 126 19.03 9.58 -12.88
N ASP A 127 18.74 10.72 -13.49
CA ASP A 127 17.91 10.84 -14.71
C ASP A 127 16.53 10.17 -14.68
N THR A 128 15.95 9.96 -13.50
CA THR A 128 14.61 9.35 -13.31
C THR A 128 13.50 10.11 -14.04
N GLY A 129 13.72 11.41 -14.30
CA GLY A 129 12.84 12.29 -15.07
C GLY A 129 12.71 11.92 -16.56
N SER A 130 13.72 11.28 -17.14
CA SER A 130 13.84 11.05 -18.60
C SER A 130 13.14 9.78 -19.10
N LYS A 131 12.84 8.82 -18.20
CA LYS A 131 12.30 7.51 -18.60
C LYS A 131 10.80 7.60 -18.94
N PRO A 132 10.35 6.99 -20.05
CA PRO A 132 8.93 6.94 -20.42
C PRO A 132 8.07 6.22 -19.39
N PHE A 133 6.78 6.55 -19.35
CA PHE A 133 5.81 5.88 -18.47
C PHE A 133 5.73 4.37 -18.71
N ASP A 134 5.68 3.93 -19.97
CA ASP A 134 5.55 2.51 -20.31
C ASP A 134 6.76 1.68 -19.84
N TRP A 135 7.93 2.31 -19.75
CA TRP A 135 9.10 1.71 -19.12
C TRP A 135 8.79 1.44 -17.65
N TRP A 136 8.53 2.48 -16.85
CA TRP A 136 8.24 2.33 -15.41
C TRP A 136 7.09 1.36 -15.12
N LYS A 137 6.01 1.44 -15.91
CA LYS A 137 4.87 0.52 -15.83
C LYS A 137 5.32 -0.94 -15.96
N THR A 138 6.01 -1.27 -17.05
CA THR A 138 6.47 -2.64 -17.32
C THR A 138 7.46 -3.09 -16.26
N THR A 139 8.37 -2.20 -15.87
CA THR A 139 9.46 -2.55 -14.99
C THR A 139 9.02 -2.77 -13.54
N PHE A 140 8.14 -1.93 -12.99
CA PHE A 140 7.56 -2.16 -11.66
C PHE A 140 6.69 -3.42 -11.64
N LEU A 141 5.90 -3.68 -12.70
CA LEU A 141 5.10 -4.88 -12.80
C LEU A 141 5.97 -6.15 -12.76
N GLN A 142 7.05 -6.18 -13.54
CA GLN A 142 8.00 -7.30 -13.56
C GLN A 142 8.71 -7.50 -12.23
N ALA A 143 9.11 -6.42 -11.55
CA ALA A 143 9.73 -6.52 -10.22
C ALA A 143 8.76 -7.12 -9.20
N VAL A 144 7.51 -6.63 -9.15
CA VAL A 144 6.47 -7.14 -8.26
C VAL A 144 6.14 -8.61 -8.57
N GLU A 145 6.12 -9.01 -9.83
CA GLU A 145 5.91 -10.40 -10.26
C GLU A 145 7.06 -11.31 -9.82
N ALA A 146 8.31 -10.90 -10.09
CA ALA A 146 9.51 -11.68 -9.81
C ALA A 146 9.79 -11.87 -8.31
N ILE A 147 9.48 -10.86 -7.49
CA ILE A 147 9.62 -10.89 -6.03
C ILE A 147 8.44 -11.61 -5.37
N GLY A 148 7.21 -11.39 -5.87
CA GLY A 148 6.02 -12.12 -5.43
C GLY A 148 5.45 -11.70 -4.06
N ARG A 149 6.08 -10.75 -3.35
CA ARG A 149 5.60 -10.21 -2.07
C ARG A 149 5.77 -8.70 -2.03
N VAL A 150 4.72 -7.99 -1.67
CA VAL A 150 4.70 -6.54 -1.51
C VAL A 150 4.34 -6.21 -0.06
N VAL A 151 5.17 -5.38 0.58
CA VAL A 151 4.86 -4.75 1.86
C VAL A 151 4.70 -3.25 1.66
N MET A 152 3.52 -2.72 1.98
CA MET A 152 3.24 -1.27 1.91
C MET A 152 3.35 -0.61 3.28
N ILE A 153 4.03 0.53 3.37
CA ILE A 153 4.14 1.31 4.62
C ILE A 153 2.88 2.14 4.84
N LEU A 154 1.87 1.57 5.49
CA LEU A 154 0.52 2.15 5.56
C LEU A 154 0.39 3.17 6.70
N MET A 155 1.22 4.23 6.64
CA MET A 155 1.32 5.24 7.71
C MET A 155 1.09 6.68 7.22
N PRO A 156 0.56 7.56 8.10
CA PRO A 156 -0.10 7.21 9.36
C PRO A 156 -1.40 6.45 9.10
N TRP A 157 -1.85 5.61 10.04
CA TRP A 157 -2.98 4.70 9.80
C TRP A 157 -4.30 5.44 9.50
N ARG A 158 -4.49 6.65 10.08
CA ARG A 158 -5.67 7.51 9.84
C ARG A 158 -5.70 8.13 8.45
N ASP A 159 -4.52 8.35 7.87
CA ASP A 159 -4.39 9.03 6.60
C ASP A 159 -3.25 8.44 5.76
N PRO A 160 -3.40 7.21 5.25
CA PRO A 160 -2.27 6.45 4.69
C PRO A 160 -1.70 7.14 3.44
N VAL A 161 -0.53 7.77 3.60
CA VAL A 161 0.07 8.60 2.56
C VAL A 161 0.33 7.83 1.26
N PRO A 162 0.81 6.57 1.27
CA PRO A 162 1.02 5.84 0.02
C PRO A 162 -0.24 5.70 -0.84
N LEU A 163 -1.43 5.58 -0.23
CA LEU A 163 -2.68 5.46 -1.00
C LEU A 163 -3.09 6.76 -1.70
N LYS A 164 -2.45 7.87 -1.34
CA LYS A 164 -2.53 9.16 -2.05
C LYS A 164 -1.49 9.32 -3.15
N ARG A 165 -0.58 8.35 -3.35
CA ARG A 165 0.47 8.38 -4.37
C ARG A 165 0.10 7.43 -5.50
N ALA A 166 -0.04 7.94 -6.72
CA ALA A 166 -0.51 7.15 -7.86
C ALA A 166 0.43 5.98 -8.18
N TRP A 167 1.74 6.16 -7.97
CA TRP A 167 2.73 5.09 -8.15
C TRP A 167 2.57 3.96 -7.11
N CYS A 168 2.34 4.26 -5.84
CA CYS A 168 2.04 3.22 -4.84
C CYS A 168 0.71 2.51 -5.12
N VAL A 169 -0.29 3.24 -5.63
CA VAL A 169 -1.55 2.64 -6.11
C VAL A 169 -1.32 1.74 -7.34
N TYR A 170 -0.40 2.12 -8.22
CA TYR A 170 0.02 1.27 -9.34
C TYR A 170 0.74 -0.01 -8.86
N GLU A 171 1.57 0.08 -7.83
CA GLU A 171 2.23 -1.09 -7.22
C GLU A 171 1.22 -2.06 -6.58
N LEU A 172 0.16 -1.54 -5.94
CA LEU A 172 -0.98 -2.36 -5.50
C LEU A 172 -1.69 -3.05 -6.66
N TYR A 173 -1.90 -2.31 -7.75
CA TYR A 173 -2.48 -2.86 -8.97
C TYR A 173 -1.60 -3.96 -9.58
N ALA A 174 -0.29 -3.73 -9.67
CA ALA A 174 0.67 -4.73 -10.10
C ALA A 174 0.60 -5.97 -9.21
N CYS A 175 0.63 -5.79 -7.89
CA CYS A 175 0.53 -6.87 -6.91
C CYS A 175 -0.74 -7.72 -7.10
N HIS A 176 -1.87 -7.08 -7.38
CA HIS A 176 -3.11 -7.78 -7.69
C HIS A 176 -3.01 -8.56 -9.01
N LEU A 177 -2.50 -7.92 -10.06
CA LEU A 177 -2.41 -8.50 -11.41
C LEU A 177 -1.51 -9.74 -11.44
N THR A 178 -0.38 -9.69 -10.73
CA THR A 178 0.62 -10.77 -10.64
C THR A 178 0.25 -11.83 -9.61
N ARG A 179 -0.85 -11.64 -8.87
CA ARG A 179 -1.24 -12.47 -7.72
C ARG A 179 -0.15 -12.56 -6.65
N SER A 180 0.66 -11.51 -6.53
CA SER A 180 1.65 -11.38 -5.48
C SER A 180 0.97 -11.19 -4.12
N ARG A 181 1.65 -11.62 -3.05
CA ARG A 181 1.15 -11.47 -1.69
C ARG A 181 1.26 -10.01 -1.25
N PHE A 182 0.13 -9.40 -0.91
CA PHE A 182 0.07 -8.05 -0.37
C PHE A 182 0.00 -8.07 1.15
N GLU A 183 0.90 -7.35 1.80
CA GLU A 183 0.87 -7.03 3.23
C GLU A 183 1.17 -5.56 3.46
N PHE A 184 0.98 -5.10 4.70
CA PHE A 184 1.35 -3.75 5.09
C PHE A 184 2.13 -3.74 6.40
N ALA A 185 2.91 -2.69 6.57
CA ALA A 185 3.69 -2.41 7.76
C ALA A 185 3.27 -1.06 8.37
N VAL A 186 3.25 -1.02 9.70
CA VAL A 186 3.09 0.18 10.53
C VAL A 186 4.03 0.03 11.71
N THR A 187 4.46 1.13 12.33
CA THR A 187 5.26 1.06 13.55
C THR A 187 4.44 0.51 14.73
N ARG A 188 5.12 0.00 15.75
CA ARG A 188 4.53 -0.39 17.04
C ARG A 188 3.74 0.75 17.68
N ALA A 189 4.24 1.98 17.57
CA ALA A 189 3.55 3.17 18.07
C ALA A 189 2.23 3.42 17.32
N GLU A 190 2.24 3.40 15.99
CA GLU A 190 1.02 3.52 15.17
C GLU A 190 0.03 2.38 15.44
N LYS A 191 0.53 1.15 15.57
CA LYS A 191 -0.27 -0.03 15.93
C LYS A 191 -0.93 0.15 17.30
N ALA A 192 -0.18 0.58 18.31
CA ALA A 192 -0.72 0.82 19.65
C ALA A 192 -1.80 1.91 19.63
N ALA A 193 -1.49 3.06 19.03
CA ALA A 193 -2.45 4.17 18.87
C ALA A 193 -3.71 3.76 18.11
N PHE A 194 -3.55 2.95 17.05
CA PHE A 194 -4.67 2.38 16.30
C PHE A 194 -5.54 1.46 17.18
N MET A 195 -4.93 0.53 17.92
CA MET A 195 -5.67 -0.43 18.74
C MET A 195 -6.39 0.27 19.89
N ASP A 196 -5.77 1.24 20.54
CA ASP A 196 -6.39 2.02 21.62
C ASP A 196 -7.59 2.82 21.09
N TRP A 197 -7.47 3.39 19.89
CA TRP A 197 -8.60 4.07 19.25
C TRP A 197 -9.70 3.09 18.83
N LEU A 198 -9.35 1.96 18.21
CA LEU A 198 -10.29 0.97 17.69
C LEU A 198 -11.22 0.44 18.77
N PHE A 199 -10.70 0.24 19.98
CA PHE A 199 -11.46 -0.25 21.13
C PHE A 199 -12.75 0.54 21.38
N TRP A 200 -12.75 1.84 21.09
CA TRP A 200 -13.90 2.73 21.28
C TRP A 200 -14.61 3.10 19.97
N HIS A 201 -14.07 2.72 18.81
CA HIS A 201 -14.45 3.29 17.51
C HIS A 201 -14.56 2.26 16.39
N VAL A 202 -14.99 1.02 16.71
CA VAL A 202 -15.19 -0.06 15.74
C VAL A 202 -16.00 0.38 14.53
N GLU A 203 -17.07 1.13 14.73
CA GLU A 203 -17.90 1.63 13.62
C GLU A 203 -17.18 2.69 12.78
N SER A 204 -16.45 3.61 13.40
CA SER A 204 -15.71 4.66 12.71
C SER A 204 -14.59 4.09 11.85
N PHE A 205 -13.97 2.97 12.26
CA PHE A 205 -12.96 2.28 11.47
C PHE A 205 -13.46 1.97 10.05
N PHE A 206 -14.67 1.42 9.90
CA PHE A 206 -15.24 1.12 8.58
C PHE A 206 -15.65 2.37 7.80
N LEU A 207 -15.90 3.50 8.47
CA LEU A 207 -16.24 4.77 7.83
C LEU A 207 -15.01 5.54 7.36
N GLU A 208 -13.94 5.56 8.15
CA GLU A 208 -12.66 6.19 7.80
C GLU A 208 -11.98 5.42 6.67
N LEU A 209 -12.00 4.10 6.75
CA LEU A 209 -11.50 3.23 5.69
C LEU A 209 -12.22 3.41 4.35
N GLN A 210 -13.48 3.86 4.34
CA GLN A 210 -14.18 4.20 3.10
C GLN A 210 -13.69 5.49 2.45
N GLN A 211 -13.02 6.35 3.19
CA GLN A 211 -12.43 7.58 2.65
C GLN A 211 -11.08 7.30 1.99
N VAL A 212 -10.50 6.12 2.22
CA VAL A 212 -9.33 5.63 1.50
C VAL A 212 -9.74 5.37 0.05
N GLY A 213 -9.43 6.33 -0.83
CA GLY A 213 -9.77 6.26 -2.24
C GLY A 213 -8.52 6.31 -3.10
N CYS A 214 -8.06 5.15 -3.60
CA CYS A 214 -6.98 5.06 -4.58
C CYS A 214 -7.25 5.96 -5.81
N ALA A 215 -8.52 6.21 -6.14
CA ALA A 215 -8.97 7.10 -7.21
C ALA A 215 -8.67 8.60 -6.96
N GLN A 216 -8.26 8.98 -5.75
CA GLN A 216 -7.87 10.36 -5.41
C GLN A 216 -6.34 10.57 -5.45
N SER A 217 -5.58 9.50 -5.68
CA SER A 217 -4.13 9.54 -5.70
C SER A 217 -3.55 10.51 -6.73
N GLN A 218 -2.38 11.06 -6.40
CA GLN A 218 -1.67 12.08 -7.15
C GLN A 218 -0.27 11.61 -7.55
N ALA A 219 0.26 12.16 -8.63
CA ALA A 219 1.66 11.99 -9.05
C ALA A 219 2.27 13.36 -9.31
N THR A 220 3.58 13.48 -9.09
CA THR A 220 4.33 14.70 -9.42
C THR A 220 4.21 15.04 -10.91
N LYS A 221 4.23 14.03 -11.78
CA LYS A 221 3.98 14.17 -13.22
C LYS A 221 2.51 13.89 -13.52
N ALA A 222 1.81 14.88 -14.07
CA ALA A 222 0.40 14.73 -14.46
C ALA A 222 0.19 13.63 -15.52
N SER A 223 1.16 13.43 -16.41
CA SER A 223 1.16 12.37 -17.43
C SER A 223 1.14 10.97 -16.79
N ASP A 224 1.96 10.74 -15.76
CA ASP A 224 2.02 9.46 -15.05
C ASP A 224 0.69 9.17 -14.38
N ARG A 225 0.11 10.17 -13.69
CA ARG A 225 -1.21 10.03 -13.08
C ARG A 225 -2.26 9.62 -14.12
N LYS A 226 -2.31 10.31 -15.26
CA LYS A 226 -3.26 10.01 -16.34
C LYS A 226 -3.08 8.57 -16.85
N ALA A 227 -1.85 8.15 -17.09
CA ALA A 227 -1.54 6.84 -17.64
C ALA A 227 -1.81 5.70 -16.63
N ILE A 228 -1.42 5.86 -15.36
CA ILE A 228 -1.74 4.91 -14.28
C ILE A 228 -3.25 4.74 -14.14
N PHE A 229 -3.98 5.86 -14.11
CA PHE A 229 -5.44 5.83 -13.99
C PHE A 229 -6.08 5.11 -15.18
N ALA A 230 -5.60 5.35 -16.40
CA ALA A 230 -6.09 4.66 -17.58
C ALA A 230 -5.92 3.13 -17.46
N VAL A 231 -4.72 2.67 -17.06
CA VAL A 231 -4.42 1.24 -16.89
C VAL A 231 -5.27 0.59 -15.81
N ILE A 232 -5.42 1.25 -14.66
CA ILE A 232 -6.26 0.73 -13.56
C ILE A 232 -7.72 0.65 -13.99
N LYS A 233 -8.24 1.69 -14.65
CA LYS A 233 -9.62 1.72 -15.13
C LYS A 233 -9.90 0.66 -16.20
N SER A 234 -8.97 0.41 -17.12
CA SER A 234 -9.08 -0.65 -18.12
C SER A 234 -8.91 -2.06 -17.54
N GLY A 235 -8.25 -2.16 -16.38
CA GLY A 235 -8.06 -3.40 -15.65
C GLY A 235 -9.16 -3.63 -14.61
N ILE A 236 -8.77 -3.70 -13.34
CA ILE A 236 -9.67 -4.12 -12.25
C ILE A 236 -10.52 -2.99 -11.68
N GLY A 237 -10.21 -1.73 -11.99
CA GLY A 237 -10.83 -0.54 -11.43
C GLY A 237 -10.40 -0.23 -9.99
N PHE A 238 -10.62 1.02 -9.57
CA PHE A 238 -10.17 1.50 -8.25
C PHE A 238 -10.87 0.82 -7.08
N VAL A 239 -12.16 0.47 -7.20
CA VAL A 239 -12.87 -0.14 -6.07
C VAL A 239 -12.35 -1.51 -5.71
N LYS A 240 -11.88 -2.29 -6.69
CA LYS A 240 -11.22 -3.57 -6.37
C LYS A 240 -9.88 -3.37 -5.68
N LEU A 241 -9.14 -2.29 -6.00
CA LEU A 241 -7.92 -1.94 -5.28
C LEU A 241 -8.21 -1.47 -3.86
N ASP A 242 -9.21 -0.60 -3.68
CA ASP A 242 -9.64 -0.17 -2.35
C ASP A 242 -10.06 -1.39 -1.53
N LEU A 243 -10.90 -2.28 -2.08
CA LEU A 243 -11.30 -3.53 -1.42
C LEU A 243 -10.12 -4.45 -1.09
N LEU A 244 -9.09 -4.53 -1.93
CA LEU A 244 -7.88 -5.30 -1.63
C LEU A 244 -7.21 -4.79 -0.35
N VAL A 245 -6.96 -3.49 -0.27
CA VAL A 245 -6.38 -2.86 0.93
C VAL A 245 -7.27 -3.08 2.14
N LEU A 246 -8.57 -2.81 1.99
CA LEU A 246 -9.56 -2.94 3.07
C LEU A 246 -9.63 -4.36 3.62
N ASN A 247 -9.65 -5.37 2.74
CA ASN A 247 -9.67 -6.77 3.17
C ASN A 247 -8.42 -7.12 3.96
N THR A 248 -7.23 -6.69 3.50
CA THR A 248 -5.97 -6.93 4.20
C THR A 248 -5.94 -6.25 5.57
N VAL A 249 -6.37 -4.99 5.67
CA VAL A 249 -6.44 -4.28 6.95
C VAL A 249 -7.45 -4.94 7.90
N ARG A 250 -8.65 -5.29 7.42
CA ARG A 250 -9.67 -5.97 8.23
C ARG A 250 -9.20 -7.31 8.78
N GLU A 251 -8.53 -8.12 7.95
CA GLU A 251 -7.93 -9.37 8.37
C GLU A 251 -6.92 -9.14 9.50
N TRP A 252 -6.00 -8.18 9.30
CA TRP A 252 -5.01 -7.84 10.30
C TRP A 252 -5.65 -7.38 11.62
N VAL A 253 -6.68 -6.53 11.56
CA VAL A 253 -7.43 -6.07 12.74
C VAL A 253 -8.04 -7.26 13.49
N ARG A 254 -8.66 -8.19 12.75
CA ARG A 254 -9.25 -9.40 13.35
C ARG A 254 -8.21 -10.20 14.13
N ILE A 255 -7.03 -10.40 13.55
CA ILE A 255 -5.92 -11.09 14.19
C ILE A 255 -5.45 -10.33 15.44
N GLN A 256 -5.35 -9.00 15.40
CA GLN A 256 -4.93 -8.22 16.56
C GLN A 256 -5.95 -8.28 17.71
N ILE A 257 -7.25 -8.18 17.42
CA ILE A 257 -8.31 -8.33 18.44
C ILE A 257 -8.24 -9.72 19.08
N GLN A 258 -8.09 -10.78 18.28
CA GLN A 258 -7.95 -12.15 18.78
C GLN A 258 -6.70 -12.33 19.66
N ARG A 259 -5.58 -11.70 19.30
CA ARG A 259 -4.36 -11.68 20.13
C ARG A 259 -4.61 -10.97 21.47
N LYS A 260 -5.31 -9.83 21.47
CA LYS A 260 -5.69 -9.11 22.69
C LYS A 260 -6.56 -9.97 23.61
N ILE A 261 -7.58 -10.64 23.05
CA ILE A 261 -8.44 -11.59 23.77
C ILE A 261 -7.62 -12.73 24.40
N LYS A 262 -6.68 -13.32 23.64
CA LYS A 262 -5.90 -14.48 24.10
C LYS A 262 -4.85 -14.11 25.15
N ASN A 263 -4.18 -12.98 24.98
CA ASN A 263 -2.97 -12.65 25.74
C ASN A 263 -3.20 -11.68 26.90
N GLU A 264 -4.35 -11.01 26.99
CA GLU A 264 -4.64 -10.02 28.04
C GLU A 264 -5.91 -10.39 28.84
N PRO A 265 -5.83 -11.34 29.79
CA PRO A 265 -6.99 -11.83 30.54
C PRO A 265 -7.76 -10.73 31.30
N SER A 266 -7.06 -9.69 31.76
CA SER A 266 -7.63 -8.57 32.53
C SER A 266 -8.60 -7.69 31.74
N VAL A 267 -8.41 -7.56 30.43
CA VAL A 267 -9.24 -6.72 29.54
C VAL A 267 -9.99 -7.52 28.47
N ASN A 268 -9.89 -8.85 28.54
CA ASN A 268 -10.48 -9.79 27.58
C ASN A 268 -11.99 -9.53 27.35
N ARG A 269 -12.76 -9.24 28.42
CA ARG A 269 -14.20 -8.96 28.30
C ARG A 269 -14.50 -7.79 27.36
N GLY A 270 -13.76 -6.69 27.45
CA GLY A 270 -13.92 -5.54 26.56
C GLY A 270 -13.55 -5.89 25.12
N TRP A 271 -12.43 -6.58 24.91
CA TRP A 271 -12.02 -6.99 23.57
C TRP A 271 -12.95 -8.04 22.93
N LEU A 272 -13.63 -8.88 23.73
CA LEU A 272 -14.68 -9.77 23.24
C LEU A 272 -15.90 -9.00 22.73
N GLU A 273 -16.27 -7.91 23.39
CA GLU A 273 -17.35 -7.02 22.93
C GLU A 273 -16.94 -6.30 21.64
N VAL A 274 -15.73 -5.75 21.59
CA VAL A 274 -15.13 -5.16 20.37
C VAL A 274 -15.12 -6.17 19.22
N TYR A 275 -14.75 -7.42 19.47
CA TYR A 275 -14.74 -8.47 18.44
C TYR A 275 -16.13 -8.77 17.89
N LYS A 276 -17.15 -8.84 18.76
CA LYS A 276 -18.55 -9.06 18.34
C LYS A 276 -19.03 -7.90 17.47
N GLU A 277 -18.83 -6.65 17.93
CA GLU A 277 -19.20 -5.46 17.17
C GLU A 277 -18.46 -5.42 15.83
N PHE A 278 -17.16 -5.72 15.80
CA PHE A 278 -16.37 -5.74 14.58
C PHE A 278 -16.93 -6.72 13.55
N ARG A 279 -17.29 -7.93 13.98
CA ARG A 279 -17.89 -8.96 13.12
C ARG A 279 -19.27 -8.55 12.60
N GLU A 280 -20.08 -7.89 13.42
CA GLU A 280 -21.39 -7.38 12.98
C GLU A 280 -21.24 -6.31 11.89
N VAL A 281 -20.36 -5.33 12.09
CA VAL A 281 -20.12 -4.26 11.12
C VAL A 281 -19.45 -4.81 9.85
N GLU A 282 -18.51 -5.77 9.99
CA GLU A 282 -17.87 -6.47 8.87
C GLU A 282 -18.89 -7.19 7.98
N ASN A 283 -19.80 -7.96 8.58
CA ASN A 283 -20.86 -8.65 7.85
C ASN A 283 -21.79 -7.67 7.11
N ALA A 284 -22.09 -6.54 7.74
CA ALA A 284 -22.90 -5.49 7.13
C ALA A 284 -22.18 -4.86 5.93
N PHE A 285 -20.90 -4.52 6.08
CA PHE A 285 -20.07 -4.00 5.00
C PHE A 285 -20.01 -4.98 3.82
N ASP A 286 -19.75 -6.27 4.07
CA ASP A 286 -19.69 -7.27 3.00
C ASP A 286 -21.03 -7.40 2.26
N ASP A 287 -22.15 -7.31 2.97
CA ASP A 287 -23.48 -7.29 2.37
C ASP A 287 -23.73 -6.05 1.49
N ALA A 288 -23.23 -4.88 1.90
CA ALA A 288 -23.26 -3.67 1.08
C ALA A 288 -22.43 -3.85 -0.20
N VAL A 289 -21.21 -4.37 -0.09
CA VAL A 289 -20.32 -4.63 -1.24
C VAL A 289 -20.97 -5.63 -2.20
N ARG A 290 -21.54 -6.74 -1.70
CA ARG A 290 -22.26 -7.73 -2.54
C ARG A 290 -23.42 -7.10 -3.30
N ARG A 291 -24.28 -6.33 -2.61
CA ARG A 291 -25.42 -5.67 -3.25
C ARG A 291 -25.00 -4.62 -4.27
N ALA A 292 -23.98 -3.82 -3.98
CA ALA A 292 -23.44 -2.85 -4.93
C ALA A 292 -22.86 -3.54 -6.16
N THR A 293 -22.08 -4.61 -5.97
CA THR A 293 -21.55 -5.42 -7.07
C THR A 293 -22.67 -5.99 -7.95
N LYS A 294 -23.77 -6.45 -7.35
CA LYS A 294 -24.96 -6.94 -8.08
C LYS A 294 -25.68 -5.83 -8.84
N LEU A 295 -25.82 -4.64 -8.24
CA LEU A 295 -26.58 -3.51 -8.81
C LEU A 295 -25.84 -2.77 -9.92
N PHE A 296 -24.53 -2.62 -9.79
CA PHE A 296 -23.71 -1.84 -10.73
C PHE A 296 -22.88 -2.71 -11.67
N GLY A 297 -22.85 -4.03 -11.44
CA GLY A 297 -22.14 -5.00 -12.25
C GLY A 297 -20.62 -4.93 -12.09
N THR A 298 -19.95 -6.00 -12.54
CA THR A 298 -18.47 -6.08 -12.60
C THR A 298 -17.89 -5.44 -13.86
N ARG A 299 -18.74 -4.97 -14.79
CA ARG A 299 -18.33 -4.42 -16.09
C ARG A 299 -17.69 -3.04 -15.97
N ASN A 300 -18.10 -2.22 -15.00
CA ASN A 300 -17.59 -0.87 -14.80
C ASN A 300 -17.06 -0.63 -13.37
N PRO A 301 -16.03 -1.38 -12.94
CA PRO A 301 -15.49 -1.29 -11.57
C PRO A 301 -14.85 0.07 -11.26
N HIS A 302 -14.63 0.91 -12.28
CA HIS A 302 -14.12 2.28 -12.14
C HIS A 302 -15.20 3.32 -11.81
N LEU A 303 -16.50 2.99 -11.95
CA LEU A 303 -17.61 3.90 -11.64
C LEU A 303 -17.97 3.87 -10.17
N LEU A 304 -17.69 2.76 -9.48
CA LEU A 304 -17.97 2.58 -8.07
C LEU A 304 -17.11 3.54 -7.23
N ARG A 305 -17.68 4.13 -6.18
CA ARG A 305 -16.96 4.83 -5.12
C ARG A 305 -17.63 4.58 -3.79
N PHE A 306 -16.86 4.38 -2.73
CA PHE A 306 -17.37 4.55 -1.38
C PHE A 306 -17.71 6.04 -1.19
N GLY A 307 -18.92 6.34 -0.77
CA GLY A 307 -19.42 7.68 -0.56
C GLY A 307 -19.08 8.16 0.85
N SER A 308 -18.63 9.41 0.96
CA SER A 308 -18.42 10.08 2.24
C SER A 308 -19.72 10.69 2.76
N TYR A 309 -19.87 10.72 4.08
CA TYR A 309 -20.94 11.47 4.74
C TYR A 309 -20.63 12.97 4.63
N GLY A 310 -21.47 13.75 3.93
CA GLY A 310 -21.49 15.21 4.06
C GLY A 310 -21.06 16.07 2.88
N MET A 311 -20.65 15.53 1.73
CA MET A 311 -20.32 16.33 0.54
C MET A 311 -20.94 15.73 -0.72
N ALA A 312 -22.28 15.70 -0.78
CA ALA A 312 -22.96 15.66 -2.06
C ALA A 312 -22.88 17.08 -2.64
N ARG A 313 -21.85 17.38 -3.45
CA ARG A 313 -22.02 18.42 -4.46
C ARG A 313 -22.99 17.85 -5.49
N GLU A 314 -24.13 18.53 -5.61
CA GLU A 314 -25.14 18.32 -6.64
C GLU A 314 -24.51 18.59 -8.02
N GLU A 315 -23.90 17.58 -8.61
CA GLU A 315 -23.73 17.54 -10.06
C GLU A 315 -24.29 16.21 -10.54
N SER A 316 -25.13 16.31 -11.58
CA SER A 316 -26.01 15.32 -12.21
C SER A 316 -25.43 13.89 -12.30
N ILE A 317 -25.57 13.11 -11.24
CA ILE A 317 -25.27 11.68 -11.20
C ILE A 317 -26.56 10.95 -10.80
N GLU A 318 -27.01 9.98 -11.61
CA GLU A 318 -28.06 9.03 -11.22
C GLU A 318 -27.56 8.19 -10.03
N GLN A 319 -27.89 8.62 -8.81
CA GLN A 319 -27.51 7.91 -7.58
C GLN A 319 -28.47 6.74 -7.33
N LYS A 320 -28.02 5.50 -7.56
CA LYS A 320 -28.60 4.34 -6.88
C LYS A 320 -27.81 4.15 -5.57
N THR A 321 -28.50 4.00 -4.43
CA THR A 321 -27.84 3.82 -3.12
C THR A 321 -28.19 2.46 -2.53
N VAL A 322 -27.17 1.74 -2.04
CA VAL A 322 -27.35 0.47 -1.32
C VAL A 322 -27.43 0.73 0.19
N ARG A 323 -28.47 0.25 0.88
CA ARG A 323 -28.65 0.45 2.33
C ARG A 323 -28.48 -0.87 3.11
N LEU A 324 -27.88 -0.80 4.31
CA LEU A 324 -27.69 -1.95 5.22
C LEU A 324 -29.00 -2.55 5.78
N SER A 325 -28.95 -3.84 6.16
CA SER A 325 -30.10 -4.66 6.59
C SER A 325 -30.61 -4.35 8.01
N LYS A 326 -31.81 -4.86 8.35
CA LYS A 326 -32.55 -4.53 9.59
C LYS A 326 -31.99 -5.16 10.88
N ILE A 327 -31.01 -6.06 10.82
CA ILE A 327 -30.60 -6.85 11.99
C ILE A 327 -29.68 -6.06 12.94
N VAL A 328 -28.97 -5.04 12.44
CA VAL A 328 -28.16 -4.10 13.25
C VAL A 328 -29.05 -3.04 13.96
N ARG A 329 -30.37 -3.03 13.72
CA ARG A 329 -31.22 -1.84 13.94
C ARG A 329 -31.83 -1.67 15.33
N LYS A 330 -32.01 -2.67 16.19
CA LYS A 330 -33.09 -2.50 17.18
C LYS A 330 -32.82 -1.53 18.35
N GLN A 331 -31.59 -1.05 18.55
CA GLN A 331 -31.30 0.04 19.52
C GLN A 331 -30.60 1.27 18.94
N ARG A 332 -29.85 1.13 17.84
CA ARG A 332 -29.11 2.24 17.23
C ARG A 332 -29.92 3.02 16.16
N TRP A 333 -30.94 2.42 15.53
CA TRP A 333 -31.66 2.90 14.32
C TRP A 333 -32.09 4.39 14.24
N GLN A 334 -32.34 5.07 15.35
CA GLN A 334 -32.74 6.49 15.35
C GLN A 334 -31.57 7.45 14.99
N SER A 335 -30.31 7.05 15.19
CA SER A 335 -29.11 7.85 14.82
C SER A 335 -28.65 7.63 13.35
N TRP A 336 -29.20 6.63 12.64
CA TRP A 336 -28.53 5.99 11.49
C TRP A 336 -29.21 6.19 10.14
N LYS A 337 -29.80 7.35 9.87
CA LYS A 337 -30.54 7.55 8.61
C LYS A 337 -29.71 7.43 7.30
N LYS A 338 -28.37 7.31 7.30
CA LYS A 338 -27.53 7.50 6.07
C LYS A 338 -26.12 6.83 6.03
N ARG A 339 -25.88 5.51 6.09
CA ARG A 339 -24.47 4.99 6.08
C ARG A 339 -24.18 3.80 5.17
N PHE A 340 -23.04 3.96 4.46
CA PHE A 340 -22.50 3.26 3.28
C PHE A 340 -23.23 3.57 1.97
N ILE A 341 -22.83 4.67 1.35
CA ILE A 341 -23.24 5.01 -0.01
C ILE A 341 -22.19 4.38 -0.93
N ILE A 342 -22.61 3.57 -1.90
CA ILE A 342 -21.75 3.23 -3.03
C ILE A 342 -22.39 3.91 -4.25
N CYS A 343 -21.72 4.92 -4.79
CA CYS A 343 -22.19 5.64 -5.97
C CYS A 343 -21.59 5.03 -7.24
N ALA A 344 -22.32 5.09 -8.35
CA ALA A 344 -21.81 4.89 -9.69
C ALA A 344 -22.04 6.17 -10.52
N ARG A 345 -21.06 6.60 -11.34
CA ARG A 345 -21.31 7.60 -12.40
C ARG A 345 -21.89 6.89 -13.64
N LYS A 346 -22.57 7.65 -14.53
CA LYS A 346 -22.92 7.17 -15.88
C LYS A 346 -21.64 7.10 -16.71
N GLU A 347 -21.60 6.21 -17.70
CA GLU A 347 -20.51 6.17 -18.70
C GLU A 347 -20.46 7.55 -19.40
N ASP A 348 -19.26 8.12 -19.54
CA ASP A 348 -19.02 9.33 -20.35
C ASP A 348 -19.11 8.98 -21.84
#